data_AF-A0AAV2FYX7-F1
#
_entry.id   AF-A0AAV2FYX7-F1
#
_cell.length_a   1.000
_cell.length_b   1.000
_cell.length_c   1.000
_cell.angle_alpha   90.00
_cell.angle_beta   90.00
_cell.angle_gamma   90.00
#
_symmetry.space_group_name_H-M   'P 1'
#
loop_
_entity.id
_entity.type
_entity.pdbx_description
1 polymer ?
#
loop_
_entity_poly.entity_id
_entity_poly.type
_entity_poly.pdbx_seq_one_letter_code
_entity_poly.pdbx_strand_id
1 'polypeptide(L)'
;MVIARPSISSHSRCFPVPISCYYPFLSPKNYSSYLSIPDLVPFSYKLYSRRIGITSGICLLIQHKPEMKGDRYEAIYRFYFGDYGNIVVQGAYLTYEDNFLAVTGDSGIFEGAYDQVKLHPLIFPFKLFYTFYLKS
;
A
#
# COMPACT_ATOMS: atom_id res chain seq x y z
N MET A 1 -20.96 18.31 -8.01
CA MET A 1 -20.70 16.99 -8.63
C MET A 1 -20.61 15.96 -7.52
N VAL A 2 -21.70 15.21 -7.36
CA VAL A 2 -21.99 14.28 -6.27
C VAL A 2 -21.12 13.04 -6.45
N ILE A 3 -20.35 12.65 -5.43
CA ILE A 3 -19.90 11.25 -5.34
C ILE A 3 -21.20 10.48 -5.16
N ALA A 4 -21.66 9.82 -6.23
CA ALA A 4 -22.82 8.95 -6.14
C ALA A 4 -22.60 8.02 -4.95
N ARG A 5 -23.62 7.91 -4.06
CA ARG A 5 -23.64 6.88 -3.02
C ARG A 5 -23.12 5.60 -3.65
N PRO A 6 -22.07 4.95 -3.14
CA PRO A 6 -21.58 3.74 -3.77
C PRO A 6 -22.65 2.68 -3.53
N SER A 7 -23.59 2.52 -4.48
CA SER A 7 -24.40 1.32 -4.56
C SER A 7 -23.41 0.19 -4.80
N ILE A 8 -23.38 -0.75 -3.86
CA ILE A 8 -22.60 -1.96 -3.96
C ILE A 8 -23.35 -2.84 -4.97
N SER A 9 -23.01 -2.69 -6.25
CA SER A 9 -23.46 -3.61 -7.30
C SER A 9 -22.30 -4.50 -7.75
N SER A 10 -22.67 -5.73 -8.08
CA SER A 10 -21.92 -6.99 -8.17
C SER A 10 -20.82 -7.09 -9.25
N HIS A 11 -20.18 -5.99 -9.64
CA HIS A 11 -19.12 -6.03 -10.65
C HIS A 11 -17.80 -5.55 -10.07
N SER A 12 -16.76 -6.36 -10.24
CA SER A 12 -15.37 -6.11 -9.85
C SER A 12 -14.99 -4.64 -10.11
N ARG A 13 -14.83 -3.84 -9.05
CA ARG A 13 -14.51 -2.41 -9.19
C ARG A 13 -13.02 -2.19 -9.07
N CYS A 14 -12.42 -1.73 -10.17
CA CYS A 14 -11.06 -1.19 -10.20
C CYS A 14 -11.07 0.28 -9.79
N PHE A 15 -10.53 0.61 -8.62
CA PHE A 15 -10.30 2.01 -8.23
C PHE A 15 -8.82 2.35 -8.32
N PRO A 16 -8.39 3.25 -9.24
CA PRO A 16 -7.04 3.77 -9.24
C PRO A 16 -6.87 4.77 -8.11
N VAL A 17 -5.94 4.50 -7.18
CA VAL A 17 -5.63 5.43 -6.09
C VAL A 17 -4.14 5.78 -6.12
N PRO A 18 -3.77 6.96 -6.63
CA PRO A 18 -2.40 7.45 -6.50
C PRO A 18 -2.06 7.78 -5.03
N ILE A 19 -0.89 7.35 -4.57
CA ILE A 19 -0.31 7.74 -3.27
C ILE A 19 0.86 8.66 -3.54
N SER A 20 0.89 9.80 -2.85
CA SER A 20 2.04 10.70 -2.82
C SER A 20 2.61 10.67 -1.41
N CYS A 21 3.81 10.13 -1.26
CA CYS A 21 4.52 10.05 -0.01
C CYS A 21 5.31 11.35 0.22
N TYR A 22 5.26 11.84 1.46
CA TYR A 22 6.32 12.67 2.03
C TYR A 22 6.92 11.84 3.17
N TYR A 23 8.20 11.48 3.08
CA TYR A 23 8.92 10.85 4.19
C TYR A 23 9.08 11.88 5.33
N PRO A 24 8.55 11.66 6.54
CA PRO A 24 9.09 12.31 7.71
C PRO A 24 10.26 11.44 8.18
N PHE A 25 11.48 11.86 7.85
CA PHE A 25 12.66 11.69 8.68
C PHE A 25 12.96 10.26 9.20
N LEU A 26 13.58 9.43 8.36
CA LEU A 26 14.59 8.51 8.90
C LEU A 26 15.80 9.37 9.28
N SER A 27 15.99 9.62 10.57
CA SER A 27 17.22 10.21 11.11
C SER A 27 18.41 9.40 10.58
N PRO A 28 19.48 10.03 10.08
CA PRO A 28 20.66 9.32 9.61
C PRO A 28 21.38 8.72 10.82
N LYS A 29 20.96 7.53 11.26
CA LYS A 29 21.77 6.74 12.17
C LYS A 29 22.84 6.06 11.31
N ASN A 30 24.09 6.40 11.60
CA ASN A 30 25.32 5.82 11.06
C ASN A 30 25.31 4.29 11.14
N TYR A 31 24.76 3.62 10.13
CA TYR A 31 24.95 2.20 9.84
C TYR A 31 25.33 2.09 8.36
N SER A 32 26.27 1.18 8.07
CA SER A 32 26.85 0.92 6.76
C SER A 32 25.78 0.72 5.67
N SER A 33 25.43 1.79 4.96
CA SER A 33 24.84 1.95 3.61
C SER A 33 23.74 1.01 3.04
N TYR A 34 23.34 -0.08 3.69
CA TYR A 34 22.31 -1.01 3.21
C TYR A 34 21.46 -1.52 4.37
N LEU A 35 20.14 -1.59 4.18
CA LEU A 35 19.25 -2.30 5.10
C LEU A 35 19.63 -3.79 5.10
N SER A 36 19.57 -4.42 6.26
CA SER A 36 19.93 -5.83 6.49
C SER A 36 18.77 -6.59 7.12
N ILE A 37 18.72 -7.91 6.95
CA ILE A 37 17.65 -8.73 7.55
C ILE A 37 17.89 -8.84 9.07
N PRO A 38 16.89 -8.70 9.96
CA PRO A 38 15.48 -8.36 9.72
C PRO A 38 15.16 -6.88 10.06
N ASP A 39 15.48 -5.95 9.16
CA ASP A 39 15.10 -4.55 9.35
C ASP A 39 13.58 -4.35 9.24
N LEU A 40 13.03 -3.65 10.22
CA LEU A 40 11.62 -3.29 10.30
C LEU A 40 11.43 -1.83 9.90
N VAL A 41 10.57 -1.59 8.93
CA VAL A 41 10.28 -0.27 8.37
C VAL A 41 8.81 0.07 8.62
N PRO A 42 8.48 0.70 9.76
CA PRO A 42 7.14 1.26 9.95
C PRO A 42 6.94 2.46 9.01
N PHE A 43 5.74 2.59 8.45
CA PHE A 43 5.44 3.68 7.53
C PHE A 43 4.00 4.18 7.65
N SER A 44 3.80 5.44 7.25
CA SER A 44 2.49 6.02 7.04
C SER A 44 2.55 7.02 5.88
N TYR A 45 1.66 6.86 4.89
CA TYR A 45 1.64 7.70 3.68
C TYR A 45 0.28 8.30 3.42
N LYS A 46 0.29 9.37 2.62
CA LYS A 46 -0.92 10.11 2.25
C LYS A 46 -1.57 9.48 1.01
N LEU A 47 -2.85 9.09 1.12
CA LEU A 47 -3.65 8.48 0.05
C LEU A 47 -4.41 9.56 -0.76
N TYR A 48 -4.30 9.56 -2.09
CA TYR A 48 -4.87 10.59 -2.96
C TYR A 48 -5.81 10.05 -4.04
N SER A 49 -6.95 10.70 -4.13
CA SER A 49 -7.78 10.86 -5.34
C SER A 49 -8.38 12.26 -5.25
N ARG A 50 -8.87 12.61 -4.04
CA ARG A 50 -9.06 13.96 -3.51
C ARG A 50 -8.68 14.04 -2.03
N ARG A 51 -7.43 13.67 -1.68
CA ARG A 51 -6.93 13.49 -0.30
C ARG A 51 -7.92 12.69 0.57
N ILE A 52 -7.96 11.38 0.35
CA ILE A 52 -9.02 10.50 0.91
C ILE A 52 -8.62 9.79 2.20
N GLY A 53 -7.33 9.79 2.56
CA GLY A 53 -6.89 9.25 3.83
C GLY A 53 -5.40 8.91 3.88
N ILE A 54 -5.04 7.80 4.53
CA ILE A 54 -3.66 7.39 4.73
C ILE A 54 -3.47 5.88 4.55
N THR A 55 -2.27 5.44 4.22
CA THR A 55 -1.82 4.07 4.51
C THR A 55 -1.05 4.06 5.81
N SER A 56 -1.13 3.00 6.60
CA SER A 56 -0.29 2.82 7.78
C SER A 56 -0.01 1.34 8.01
N GLY A 57 1.23 1.00 8.32
CA GLY A 57 1.63 -0.37 8.63
C GLY A 57 3.14 -0.54 8.71
N ILE A 58 3.60 -1.75 8.42
CA ILE A 58 4.99 -2.14 8.57
C ILE A 58 5.45 -3.01 7.39
N CYS A 59 6.68 -2.78 6.97
CA CYS A 59 7.41 -3.64 6.05
C CYS A 59 8.56 -4.31 6.81
N LEU A 60 8.74 -5.61 6.60
CA LEU A 60 9.89 -6.38 7.06
C LEU A 60 10.80 -6.65 5.85
N LEU A 61 12.06 -6.23 5.92
CA LEU A 61 13.01 -6.53 4.84
C LEU A 61 13.30 -8.04 4.82
N ILE A 62 13.01 -8.68 3.69
CA ILE A 62 13.26 -10.10 3.46
C ILE A 62 14.57 -10.31 2.71
N GLN A 63 14.87 -9.45 1.73
CA GLN A 63 16.05 -9.63 0.90
C GLN A 63 16.42 -8.33 0.18
N HIS A 64 17.69 -7.94 0.24
CA HIS A 64 18.27 -6.97 -0.69
C HIS A 64 18.64 -7.67 -2.00
N LYS A 65 18.21 -7.13 -3.14
CA LYS A 65 18.50 -7.62 -4.50
C LYS A 65 19.34 -6.60 -5.27
N PRO A 66 20.69 -6.64 -5.14
CA PRO A 66 21.56 -5.67 -5.79
C PRO A 66 21.42 -5.67 -7.32
N GLU A 67 21.17 -6.83 -7.93
CA GLU A 67 20.95 -6.99 -9.36
C GLU A 67 19.71 -6.24 -9.87
N MET A 68 18.68 -6.10 -9.03
CA MET A 68 17.46 -5.34 -9.32
C MET A 68 17.52 -3.90 -8.79
N LYS A 69 18.62 -3.52 -8.11
CA LYS A 69 18.77 -2.26 -7.38
C LYS A 69 17.60 -1.98 -6.44
N GLY A 70 17.15 -3.00 -5.72
CA GLY A 70 15.96 -2.91 -4.90
C GLY A 70 15.86 -3.96 -3.83
N ASP A 71 14.76 -3.93 -3.12
CA ASP A 71 14.52 -4.74 -1.93
C ASP A 71 13.20 -5.50 -2.08
N ARG A 72 13.14 -6.68 -1.46
CA ARG A 72 11.91 -7.43 -1.22
C ARG A 72 11.55 -7.29 0.24
N TYR A 73 10.35 -6.79 0.51
CA TYR A 73 9.75 -6.77 1.84
C TYR A 73 8.56 -7.71 1.92
N GLU A 74 8.27 -8.18 3.12
CA GLU A 74 6.95 -8.67 3.51
C GLU A 74 6.22 -7.51 4.18
N ALA A 75 5.05 -7.14 3.67
CA ALA A 75 4.31 -5.98 4.14
C ALA A 75 2.95 -6.37 4.69
N ILE A 76 2.58 -5.75 5.80
CA ILE A 76 1.21 -5.75 6.31
C ILE A 76 0.83 -4.31 6.66
N TYR A 77 -0.22 -3.82 6.02
CA TYR A 77 -0.65 -2.44 6.20
C TYR A 77 -2.10 -2.25 5.80
N ARG A 78 -2.64 -1.11 6.22
CA ARG A 78 -4.05 -0.76 6.03
C ARG A 78 -4.17 0.54 5.27
N PHE A 79 -5.12 0.58 4.34
CA PHE A 79 -5.61 1.79 3.68
C PHE A 79 -6.81 2.32 4.46
N TYR A 80 -6.65 3.49 5.09
CA TYR A 80 -7.74 4.21 5.75
C TYR A 80 -8.34 5.21 4.77
N PHE A 81 -9.66 5.12 4.57
CA PHE A 81 -10.42 6.00 3.69
C PHE A 81 -11.31 6.97 4.49
N GLY A 82 -10.89 7.35 5.70
CA GLY A 82 -11.71 8.17 6.59
C GLY A 82 -13.00 7.44 6.99
N ASP A 83 -14.12 8.15 6.95
CA ASP A 83 -15.44 7.63 7.36
C ASP A 83 -15.97 6.49 6.48
N TYR A 84 -15.38 6.27 5.30
CA TYR A 84 -15.76 5.15 4.44
C TYR A 84 -15.33 3.80 5.02
N GLY A 85 -14.31 3.75 5.87
CA GLY A 85 -13.75 2.51 6.40
C GLY A 85 -12.32 2.26 5.92
N ASN A 86 -11.92 0.99 5.92
CA ASN A 86 -10.55 0.61 5.59
C ASN A 86 -10.44 -0.74 4.88
N ILE A 87 -9.29 -0.97 4.26
CA ILE A 87 -8.88 -2.24 3.66
C ILE A 87 -7.51 -2.60 4.21
N VAL A 88 -7.33 -3.83 4.69
CA VAL A 88 -6.05 -4.40 5.13
C VAL A 88 -5.49 -5.26 4.02
N VAL A 89 -4.19 -5.12 3.76
CA VAL A 89 -3.48 -5.94 2.80
C VAL A 89 -2.26 -6.59 3.43
N GLN A 90 -1.89 -7.75 2.88
CA GLN A 90 -0.68 -8.47 3.24
C GLN A 90 -0.01 -9.06 2.00
N GLY A 91 1.32 -9.07 1.98
CA GLY A 91 2.10 -9.83 1.01
C GLY A 91 3.41 -9.15 0.62
N ALA A 92 3.96 -9.58 -0.52
CA ALA A 92 5.23 -9.09 -1.01
C ALA A 92 5.15 -7.64 -1.49
N TYR A 93 6.03 -6.79 -0.96
CA TYR A 93 6.26 -5.44 -1.45
C TYR A 93 7.63 -5.41 -2.13
N LEU A 94 7.63 -5.19 -3.45
CA LEU A 94 8.84 -5.16 -4.28
C LEU A 94 9.11 -3.72 -4.71
N THR A 95 10.33 -3.24 -4.50
CA THR A 95 10.68 -1.85 -4.86
C THR A 95 11.02 -1.68 -6.35
N TYR A 96 11.12 -2.78 -7.10
CA TYR A 96 11.69 -2.84 -8.45
C TYR A 96 10.71 -3.33 -9.53
N GLU A 97 9.55 -3.88 -9.17
CA GLU A 97 8.55 -4.37 -10.11
C GLU A 97 7.13 -4.34 -9.53
N ASP A 98 6.15 -4.50 -10.42
CA ASP A 98 4.75 -4.62 -10.04
C ASP A 98 4.51 -5.91 -9.25
N ASN A 99 3.62 -5.84 -8.26
CA ASN A 99 3.19 -7.04 -7.55
C ASN A 99 1.75 -6.92 -7.05
N PHE A 100 1.20 -8.01 -6.55
CA PHE A 100 -0.12 -8.10 -5.95
C PHE A 100 -0.01 -8.40 -4.45
N LEU A 101 -0.81 -7.71 -3.67
CA LEU A 101 -1.02 -7.97 -2.24
C LEU A 101 -2.42 -8.54 -2.05
N ALA A 102 -2.56 -9.51 -1.14
CA ALA A 102 -3.86 -10.07 -0.80
C ALA A 102 -4.63 -9.08 0.10
N VAL A 103 -5.93 -8.95 -0.13
CA VAL A 103 -6.84 -8.28 0.82
C VAL A 103 -7.15 -9.25 1.95
N THR A 104 -6.82 -8.87 3.19
CA THR A 104 -6.92 -9.75 4.37
C THR A 104 -7.89 -9.26 5.43
N GLY A 105 -8.48 -8.08 5.25
CA GLY A 105 -9.51 -7.56 6.14
C GLY A 105 -10.05 -6.23 5.67
N ASP A 106 -11.15 -5.81 6.26
CA ASP A 106 -11.92 -4.66 5.78
C ASP A 106 -12.78 -4.05 6.90
N SER A 107 -13.38 -2.90 6.62
CA SER A 107 -14.44 -2.32 7.45
C SER A 107 -15.27 -1.29 6.68
N GLY A 108 -16.45 -0.95 7.21
CA GLY A 108 -17.28 0.14 6.66
C GLY A 108 -17.88 -0.23 5.31
N ILE A 109 -17.77 0.63 4.31
CA ILE A 109 -18.31 0.34 2.96
C ILE A 109 -17.59 -0.81 2.24
N PHE A 110 -16.45 -1.24 2.77
CA PHE A 110 -15.65 -2.33 2.23
C PHE A 110 -15.95 -3.66 2.93
N GLU A 111 -16.95 -3.72 3.81
CA GLU A 111 -17.26 -4.92 4.58
C GLU A 111 -17.47 -6.15 3.67
N GLY A 112 -16.69 -7.22 3.90
CA GLY A 112 -16.71 -8.44 3.09
C GLY A 112 -15.90 -8.39 1.79
N ALA A 113 -15.11 -7.34 1.56
CA ALA A 113 -14.26 -7.23 0.38
C ALA A 113 -13.06 -8.18 0.45
N TYR A 114 -12.86 -8.98 -0.61
CA TYR A 114 -11.71 -9.89 -0.74
C TYR A 114 -11.09 -9.81 -2.15
N ASP A 115 -10.06 -10.63 -2.39
CA ASP A 115 -9.23 -10.73 -3.60
C ASP A 115 -7.89 -9.96 -3.46
N GLN A 116 -7.54 -9.03 -4.36
CA GLN A 116 -6.16 -8.53 -4.44
C GLN A 116 -6.01 -7.05 -4.81
N VAL A 117 -4.87 -6.47 -4.45
CA VAL A 117 -4.47 -5.10 -4.79
C VAL A 117 -3.17 -5.13 -5.56
N LYS A 118 -3.16 -4.60 -6.79
CA LYS A 118 -1.94 -4.40 -7.55
C LYS A 118 -1.20 -3.17 -7.04
N LEU A 119 0.04 -3.34 -6.63
CA LEU A 119 1.02 -2.30 -6.35
C LEU A 119 1.88 -2.05 -7.59
N HIS A 120 1.92 -0.80 -8.04
CA HIS A 120 2.77 -0.33 -9.14
C HIS A 120 3.69 0.79 -8.62
N PRO A 121 5.00 0.54 -8.43
CA PRO A 121 5.95 1.57 -8.03
C PRO A 121 6.17 2.59 -9.17
N LEU A 122 5.83 3.87 -8.95
CA LEU A 122 6.07 4.93 -9.94
C LEU A 122 7.47 5.55 -9.75
N ILE A 123 7.74 6.03 -8.53
CA ILE A 123 9.02 6.61 -8.13
C ILE A 123 9.25 6.17 -6.68
N PHE A 124 9.92 5.03 -6.48
CA PHE A 124 10.20 4.55 -5.14
C PHE A 124 11.21 5.46 -4.41
N PRO A 125 11.02 5.77 -3.11
CA PRO A 125 9.90 5.40 -2.24
C PRO A 125 8.80 6.48 -2.13
N PHE A 126 8.77 7.43 -3.06
CA PHE A 126 7.96 8.66 -2.97
C PHE A 126 6.56 8.56 -3.59
N LYS A 127 6.37 7.76 -4.65
CA LYS A 127 5.09 7.67 -5.35
C LYS A 127 4.77 6.22 -5.72
N LEU A 128 3.62 5.76 -5.25
CA LEU A 128 3.11 4.42 -5.45
C LEU A 128 1.69 4.52 -6.01
N PHE A 129 1.34 3.60 -6.89
CA PHE A 129 0.01 3.54 -7.48
C PHE A 129 -0.63 2.19 -7.18
N TYR A 130 -1.89 2.23 -6.73
CA TYR A 130 -2.63 1.03 -6.37
C TYR A 130 -3.86 0.87 -7.25
N THR A 131 -4.10 -0.36 -7.69
CA THR A 131 -5.35 -0.77 -8.33
C THR A 131 -5.97 -1.89 -7.51
N PHE A 132 -7.11 -1.60 -6.91
CA PHE A 132 -7.85 -2.57 -6.10
C PHE A 132 -8.74 -3.41 -7.02
N TYR A 133 -8.65 -4.73 -6.94
CA TYR A 133 -9.55 -5.67 -7.60
C TYR A 133 -10.40 -6.32 -6.53
N LEU A 134 -11.49 -5.65 -6.12
CA LEU A 134 -12.33 -6.10 -5.01
C LEU A 134 -13.52 -6.92 -5.50
N LYS A 135 -13.80 -8.02 -4.80
CA LYS A 135 -15.02 -8.82 -4.92
C LYS A 135 -15.82 -8.75 -3.61
N SER A 136 -17.13 -8.96 -3.70
CA SER A 136 -18.09 -9.02 -2.59
C SER A 136 -19.03 -10.19 -2.81
#